data_AF-A0A7L4YV12-F1
#
_entry.id   AF-A0A7L4YV12-F1
#
_cell.length_a   1.000
_cell.length_b   1.000
_cell.length_c   1.000
_cell.angle_alpha   90.00
_cell.angle_beta   90.00
_cell.angle_gamma   90.00
#
_symmetry.space_group_name_H-M   'P 1'
#
loop_
_entity.id
_entity.type
_entity.pdbx_description
1 polymer ?
#
loop_
_entity_poly.entity_id
_entity_poly.type
_entity_poly.pdbx_seq_one_letter_code
_entity_poly.pdbx_strand_id
1 'polypeptide(L)'
;MAIPLLSTVLRRGAALVAGAVAMVLLAAPLSAARAPDASRACGTHEAVRRSVHRLVAEDRIAGAAVLVDGPAAGPGCARWSVTYGAADLRTGRLTNTTDRLRIGSVTKTFTATVVLQLAAEHRLSLDAPVERCLPGLIRGHGYDGRRITVRQLLQHTSGLPDCLEALIPTLVLNGLSQDLPSAYGDFAQGVRELRRAAGGEPVSPSPWLAGLLQFLLTGHDSAYGSAQTAILCGDGTAPRDPETYWRDLRQADPRDRFFAPVTNDINPCAFWGPPRERPTTVRADLPALLVNATGDPRTLYSGAERVHRGWPGSRLITLHDADQHAVFGIFGSACVDDAVNAYLATDRLPAVDLSCPRGRP
;
A
#
# COMPACT_ATOMS: atom_id res chain seq x y z
N MET A 1 -30.88 44.82 15.47
CA MET A 1 -29.93 45.89 15.83
C MET A 1 -29.14 46.23 14.57
N ALA A 2 -29.43 47.40 13.97
CA ALA A 2 -28.80 48.14 12.84
C ALA A 2 -28.27 47.36 11.60
N ILE A 3 -29.01 47.25 10.49
CA ILE A 3 -29.13 48.14 9.28
C ILE A 3 -27.95 48.02 8.26
N PRO A 4 -28.23 47.57 7.02
CA PRO A 4 -27.40 47.83 5.82
C PRO A 4 -27.99 48.97 4.95
N LEU A 5 -27.13 49.80 4.34
CA LEU A 5 -27.45 50.81 3.31
C LEU A 5 -26.96 50.25 1.95
N LEU A 6 -27.81 49.97 0.96
CA LEU A 6 -28.27 50.86 -0.14
C LEU A 6 -27.11 51.68 -0.78
N SER A 7 -26.93 51.77 -2.10
CA SER A 7 -27.92 51.86 -3.17
C SER A 7 -27.28 51.76 -4.57
N THR A 8 -28.02 51.16 -5.50
CA THR A 8 -27.91 51.25 -6.96
C THR A 8 -28.61 52.51 -7.51
N VAL A 9 -28.01 53.20 -8.49
CA VAL A 9 -28.69 54.14 -9.43
C VAL A 9 -27.95 54.02 -10.79
N LEU A 10 -28.47 53.30 -11.79
CA LEU A 10 -29.42 53.70 -12.85
C LEU A 10 -28.91 54.73 -13.89
N ARG A 11 -28.58 54.18 -15.07
CA ARG A 11 -29.02 54.51 -16.45
C ARG A 11 -28.80 55.90 -17.08
N ARG A 12 -27.98 55.85 -18.15
CA ARG A 12 -28.25 56.13 -19.60
C ARG A 12 -28.81 57.49 -20.06
N GLY A 13 -28.16 58.02 -21.11
CA GLY A 13 -28.66 58.99 -22.10
C GLY A 13 -27.64 60.13 -22.29
N ALA A 14 -27.27 60.62 -23.47
CA ALA A 14 -27.82 60.53 -24.82
C ALA A 14 -26.71 60.85 -25.85
N ALA A 15 -26.97 60.45 -27.09
CA ALA A 15 -26.13 60.68 -28.26
C ALA A 15 -26.15 62.14 -28.74
N LEU A 16 -25.06 62.58 -29.38
CA LEU A 16 -25.05 63.68 -30.35
C LEU A 16 -24.07 63.35 -31.48
N VAL A 17 -24.43 63.87 -32.65
CA VAL A 17 -24.20 63.33 -33.99
C VAL A 17 -23.25 64.25 -34.79
N ALA A 18 -22.53 63.62 -35.72
CA ALA A 18 -21.96 64.13 -36.98
C ALA A 18 -20.80 65.13 -36.97
N GLY A 19 -19.75 64.72 -37.69
CA GLY A 19 -18.68 65.56 -38.19
C GLY A 19 -17.70 64.72 -39.00
N ALA A 20 -18.10 64.26 -40.19
CA ALA A 20 -17.22 63.56 -41.12
C ALA A 20 -16.30 64.58 -41.80
N VAL A 21 -14.99 64.49 -41.52
CA VAL A 21 -13.94 65.13 -42.32
C VAL A 21 -12.97 64.04 -42.73
N ALA A 22 -12.98 63.69 -44.01
CA ALA A 22 -12.04 62.78 -44.62
C ALA A 22 -10.69 63.49 -44.81
N MET A 23 -9.69 63.12 -44.03
CA MET A 23 -8.28 63.40 -44.32
C MET A 23 -7.59 62.09 -44.71
N VAL A 24 -7.30 61.96 -46.00
CA VAL A 24 -6.40 60.93 -46.54
C VAL A 24 -4.98 61.32 -46.15
N LEU A 25 -4.46 60.71 -45.09
CA LEU A 25 -3.04 60.73 -44.74
C LEU A 25 -2.44 59.39 -45.16
N LEU A 26 -1.47 59.43 -46.09
CA LEU A 26 -0.62 58.28 -46.40
C LEU A 26 0.19 57.93 -45.14
N ALA A 27 -0.31 56.99 -44.34
CA ALA A 27 0.47 56.34 -43.30
C ALA A 27 1.35 55.27 -43.96
N ALA A 28 2.65 55.52 -44.05
CA ALA A 28 3.64 54.48 -44.28
C ALA A 28 3.41 53.33 -43.27
N PRO A 29 3.65 52.05 -43.64
CA PRO A 29 3.54 50.96 -42.68
C PRO A 29 4.62 51.16 -41.62
N LEU A 30 4.23 51.74 -40.48
CA LEU A 30 4.92 51.52 -39.23
C LEU A 30 4.81 50.02 -38.97
N SER A 31 5.88 49.29 -39.30
CA SER A 31 6.12 47.99 -38.70
C SER A 31 6.04 48.19 -37.20
N ALA A 32 4.88 47.84 -36.62
CA ALA A 32 4.77 47.65 -35.20
C ALA A 32 5.79 46.57 -34.87
N ALA A 33 6.96 46.99 -34.37
CA ALA A 33 7.90 46.10 -33.74
C ALA A 33 7.09 45.40 -32.65
N ARG A 34 6.73 44.15 -32.90
CA ARG A 34 6.05 43.31 -31.91
C ARG A 34 6.93 43.35 -30.68
N ALA A 35 6.41 43.94 -29.60
CA ALA A 35 7.05 43.83 -28.30
C ALA A 35 7.40 42.34 -28.11
N PRO A 36 8.63 42.01 -27.71
CA PRO A 36 8.99 40.61 -27.47
C PRO A 36 7.90 40.01 -26.58
N ASP A 37 7.24 38.99 -27.13
CA ASP A 37 6.10 38.34 -26.52
C ASP A 37 6.46 38.00 -25.07
N ALA A 38 5.70 38.52 -24.10
CA ALA A 38 6.00 38.34 -22.67
C ALA A 38 6.10 36.85 -22.29
N SER A 39 5.50 35.97 -23.12
CA SER A 39 5.63 34.51 -23.07
C SER A 39 7.08 34.00 -23.21
N ARG A 40 7.95 34.69 -23.96
CA ARG A 40 9.37 34.33 -24.12
C ARG A 40 10.23 34.75 -22.93
N ALA A 41 9.79 35.73 -22.15
CA ALA A 41 10.52 36.23 -20.98
C ALA A 41 10.43 35.28 -19.77
N CYS A 42 9.37 34.47 -19.67
CA CYS A 42 9.12 33.56 -18.54
C CYS A 42 9.85 32.20 -18.62
N GLY A 43 10.62 31.95 -19.69
CA GLY A 43 11.10 30.62 -20.04
C GLY A 43 9.99 29.72 -20.59
N THR A 44 10.31 28.84 -21.54
CA THR A 44 9.30 28.06 -22.28
C THR A 44 8.70 26.90 -21.49
N HIS A 45 9.32 26.51 -20.37
CA HIS A 45 9.01 25.30 -19.59
C HIS A 45 8.91 24.02 -20.45
N GLU A 46 9.48 24.05 -21.66
CA GLU A 46 9.29 23.03 -22.69
C GLU A 46 9.89 21.68 -22.27
N ALA A 47 11.02 21.72 -21.55
CA ALA A 47 11.61 20.53 -20.95
C ALA A 47 10.64 19.85 -19.97
N VAL A 48 9.96 20.62 -19.11
CA VAL A 48 8.98 20.09 -18.16
C VAL A 48 7.76 19.55 -18.90
N ARG A 49 7.23 20.26 -19.90
CA ARG A 49 6.12 19.75 -20.74
C ARG A 49 6.45 18.40 -21.37
N ARG A 50 7.63 18.30 -21.99
CA ARG A 50 8.09 17.06 -22.64
C ARG A 50 8.24 15.91 -21.64
N SER A 51 8.77 16.19 -20.45
CA SER A 51 8.88 15.18 -19.39
C SER A 51 7.51 14.70 -18.90
N VAL A 52 6.56 15.60 -18.66
CA VAL A 52 5.20 15.21 -18.23
C VAL A 52 4.47 14.42 -19.33
N HIS A 53 4.65 14.81 -20.60
CA HIS A 53 4.14 14.04 -21.73
C HIS A 53 4.75 12.64 -21.79
N ARG A 54 6.07 12.50 -21.64
CA ARG A 54 6.78 11.21 -21.63
C ARG A 54 6.25 10.29 -20.53
N LEU A 55 6.09 10.81 -19.30
CA LEU A 55 5.58 10.03 -18.17
C LEU A 55 4.22 9.38 -18.48
N VAL A 56 3.35 10.09 -19.21
CA VAL A 56 2.02 9.58 -19.56
C VAL A 56 2.07 8.69 -20.80
N ALA A 57 2.76 9.13 -21.86
CA ALA A 57 2.75 8.47 -23.16
C ALA A 57 3.67 7.24 -23.24
N GLU A 58 4.82 7.28 -22.56
CA GLU A 58 5.84 6.24 -22.62
C GLU A 58 5.83 5.40 -21.32
N ASP A 59 5.83 6.04 -20.15
CA ASP A 59 5.90 5.34 -18.86
C ASP A 59 4.53 4.87 -18.34
N ARG A 60 3.47 5.12 -19.12
CA ARG A 60 2.08 4.67 -18.87
C ARG A 60 1.52 5.09 -17.51
N ILE A 61 1.94 6.25 -17.00
CA ILE A 61 1.27 6.89 -15.86
C ILE A 61 -0.09 7.42 -16.34
N ALA A 62 -1.16 7.10 -15.61
CA ALA A 62 -2.53 7.44 -16.00
C ALA A 62 -2.72 8.94 -16.30
N GLY A 63 -2.17 9.80 -15.46
CA GLY A 63 -2.20 11.25 -15.63
C GLY A 63 -1.24 11.96 -14.67
N ALA A 64 -0.84 13.17 -15.03
CA ALA A 64 0.11 13.96 -14.28
C ALA A 64 -0.24 15.46 -14.38
N ALA A 65 0.02 16.19 -13.30
CA ALA A 65 -0.14 17.63 -13.20
C ALA A 65 1.11 18.25 -12.57
N VAL A 66 1.57 19.37 -13.11
CA VAL A 66 2.66 20.18 -12.57
C VAL A 66 2.20 21.61 -12.45
N LEU A 67 2.46 22.21 -11.29
CA LEU A 67 2.28 23.63 -11.02
C LEU A 67 3.63 24.19 -10.57
N VAL A 68 4.08 25.24 -11.24
CA VAL A 68 5.22 26.06 -10.83
C VAL A 68 4.64 27.39 -10.36
N ASP A 69 4.90 27.73 -9.10
CA ASP A 69 4.46 28.98 -8.48
C ASP A 69 5.67 29.60 -7.77
N GLY A 70 6.14 30.77 -8.24
CA GLY A 70 7.34 31.40 -7.68
C GLY A 70 7.74 32.73 -8.34
N PRO A 71 8.44 33.61 -7.61
CA PRO A 71 8.79 34.97 -8.07
C PRO A 71 9.88 35.01 -9.17
N ALA A 72 10.43 33.86 -9.56
CA ALA A 72 11.71 33.75 -10.29
C ALA A 72 11.69 34.26 -11.74
N ALA A 73 10.55 34.68 -12.28
CA ALA A 73 10.45 35.07 -13.69
C ALA A 73 9.82 36.46 -13.93
N GLY A 74 9.69 37.30 -12.90
CA GLY A 74 9.20 38.68 -13.04
C GLY A 74 7.66 38.82 -13.11
N PRO A 75 7.14 40.05 -13.24
CA PRO A 75 5.70 40.31 -13.27
C PRO A 75 5.01 39.56 -14.40
N GLY A 76 4.05 38.70 -14.08
CA GLY A 76 3.30 37.90 -15.05
C GLY A 76 3.83 36.47 -15.29
N CYS A 77 4.99 36.13 -14.75
CA CYS A 77 5.57 34.78 -14.87
C CYS A 77 5.50 33.97 -13.55
N ALA A 78 4.75 34.47 -12.57
CA ALA A 78 4.70 33.91 -11.22
C ALA A 78 4.07 32.51 -11.15
N ARG A 79 3.25 32.14 -12.14
CA ARG A 79 2.49 30.87 -12.11
C ARG A 79 2.40 30.24 -13.48
N TRP A 80 2.81 28.99 -13.57
CA TRP A 80 2.76 28.17 -14.78
C TRP A 80 2.29 26.77 -14.43
N SER A 81 1.52 26.13 -15.32
CA SER A 81 1.09 24.75 -15.10
C SER A 81 0.96 23.94 -16.38
N VAL A 82 1.06 22.63 -16.23
CA VAL A 82 0.81 21.66 -17.30
C VAL A 82 0.13 20.42 -16.74
N THR A 83 -0.78 19.84 -17.51
CA THR A 83 -1.47 18.59 -17.18
C THR A 83 -1.50 17.69 -18.40
N TYR A 84 -1.34 16.38 -18.21
CA TYR A 84 -1.48 15.36 -19.24
C TYR A 84 -2.19 14.13 -18.69
N GLY A 85 -2.84 13.38 -19.57
CA GLY A 85 -3.51 12.11 -19.22
C GLY A 85 -4.81 12.25 -18.43
N ALA A 86 -5.32 11.11 -17.98
CA ALA A 86 -6.60 10.98 -17.30
C ALA A 86 -6.43 10.85 -15.78
N ALA A 87 -7.28 11.56 -15.05
CA ALA A 87 -7.43 11.41 -13.61
C ALA A 87 -8.49 10.35 -13.24
N ASP A 88 -9.29 9.89 -14.20
CA ASP A 88 -10.16 8.71 -14.07
C ASP A 88 -10.12 7.91 -15.39
N LEU A 89 -9.55 6.71 -15.35
CA LEU A 89 -9.42 5.84 -16.52
C LEU A 89 -10.75 5.22 -16.97
N ARG A 90 -11.72 5.07 -16.06
CA ARG A 90 -13.03 4.49 -16.36
C ARG A 90 -13.91 5.49 -17.09
N THR A 91 -13.90 6.76 -16.67
CA THR A 91 -14.70 7.81 -17.32
C THR A 91 -13.95 8.57 -18.39
N GLY A 92 -12.63 8.36 -18.52
CA GLY A 92 -11.76 9.15 -19.40
C GLY A 92 -11.60 10.60 -18.95
N ARG A 93 -11.90 10.94 -17.68
CA ARG A 93 -11.85 12.32 -17.20
C ARG A 93 -10.40 12.79 -17.18
N LEU A 94 -10.13 13.91 -17.86
CA LEU A 94 -8.79 14.49 -17.93
C LEU A 94 -8.31 15.00 -16.57
N THR A 95 -7.00 14.92 -16.37
CA THR A 95 -6.30 15.50 -15.23
C THR A 95 -6.37 17.03 -15.29
N ASN A 96 -6.63 17.66 -14.15
CA ASN A 96 -6.57 19.11 -14.00
C ASN A 96 -5.70 19.51 -12.78
N THR A 97 -5.33 20.79 -12.70
CA THR A 97 -4.43 21.32 -11.66
C THR A 97 -5.09 21.50 -10.29
N THR A 98 -6.41 21.33 -10.20
CA THR A 98 -7.19 21.43 -8.96
C THR A 98 -7.67 20.07 -8.44
N ASP A 99 -7.25 18.99 -9.09
CA ASP A 99 -7.60 17.63 -8.68
C ASP A 99 -7.04 17.35 -7.29
N ARG A 100 -7.80 16.62 -6.49
CA ARG A 100 -7.37 16.12 -5.19
C ARG A 100 -6.78 14.74 -5.38
N LEU A 101 -5.53 14.57 -4.96
CA LEU A 101 -4.79 13.32 -5.02
C LEU A 101 -4.33 12.87 -3.64
N ARG A 102 -4.17 11.56 -3.46
CA ARG A 102 -3.53 10.99 -2.28
C ARG A 102 -2.02 11.22 -2.40
N ILE A 103 -1.50 12.17 -1.65
CA ILE A 103 -0.12 12.66 -1.77
C ILE A 103 0.94 11.78 -1.07
N GLY A 104 0.53 10.69 -0.42
CA GLY A 104 1.45 9.74 0.22
C GLY A 104 2.43 10.40 1.19
N SER A 105 3.72 10.10 1.05
CA SER A 105 4.77 10.61 1.95
C SER A 105 4.96 12.14 1.91
N VAL A 106 4.37 12.86 0.95
CA VAL A 106 4.35 14.34 0.99
C VAL A 106 3.63 14.85 2.26
N THR A 107 2.71 14.07 2.82
CA THR A 107 2.07 14.38 4.12
C THR A 107 3.09 14.61 5.24
N LYS A 108 4.25 13.93 5.22
CA LYS A 108 5.30 14.10 6.24
C LYS A 108 5.81 15.54 6.29
N THR A 109 5.87 16.24 5.16
CA THR A 109 6.27 17.67 5.09
C THR A 109 5.27 18.56 5.83
N PHE A 110 3.98 18.28 5.74
CA PHE A 110 2.94 19.01 6.47
C PHE A 110 3.04 18.73 7.97
N THR A 111 3.16 17.45 8.36
CA THR A 111 3.36 17.06 9.76
C THR A 111 4.62 17.71 10.35
N ALA A 112 5.74 17.68 9.63
CA ALA A 112 6.99 18.29 10.04
C ALA A 112 6.84 19.81 10.21
N THR A 113 6.16 20.49 9.28
CA THR A 113 5.86 21.93 9.38
C THR A 113 5.10 22.25 10.66
N VAL A 114 4.04 21.51 10.98
CA VAL A 114 3.25 21.72 12.21
C VAL A 114 4.10 21.49 13.46
N VAL A 115 4.92 20.44 13.49
CA VAL A 115 5.83 20.18 14.62
C VAL A 115 6.85 21.31 14.79
N LEU A 116 7.41 21.81 13.69
CA LEU A 116 8.36 22.93 13.72
C LEU A 116 7.69 24.25 14.14
N GLN A 117 6.44 24.50 13.74
CA GLN A 117 5.65 25.65 14.21
C GLN A 117 5.40 25.59 15.72
N LEU A 118 4.97 24.42 16.23
CA LEU A 118 4.80 24.22 17.67
C LEU A 118 6.12 24.38 18.44
N ALA A 119 7.25 24.01 17.83
CA ALA A 119 8.57 24.26 18.41
C ALA A 119 8.91 25.76 18.47
N ALA A 120 8.61 26.50 17.40
CA ALA A 120 8.77 27.95 17.33
C ALA A 120 7.86 28.69 18.33
N GLU A 121 6.66 28.16 18.58
CA GLU A 121 5.73 28.67 19.60
C GLU A 121 6.10 28.25 21.04
N HIS A 122 7.24 27.58 21.24
CA HIS A 122 7.69 27.02 22.52
C HIS A 122 6.71 26.03 23.17
N ARG A 123 5.80 25.45 22.39
CA ARG A 123 4.82 24.45 22.85
C ARG A 123 5.39 23.04 22.88
N LEU A 124 6.48 22.80 22.16
CA LEU A 124 7.30 21.60 22.24
C LEU A 124 8.77 21.96 22.04
N SER A 125 9.68 21.08 22.46
CA SER A 125 11.10 21.19 22.13
C SER A 125 11.51 20.04 21.22
N LEU A 126 12.28 20.32 20.17
CA LEU A 126 12.76 19.29 19.25
C LEU A 126 13.72 18.30 19.93
N ASP A 127 14.44 18.77 20.95
CA ASP A 127 15.39 17.96 21.70
C ASP A 127 14.77 17.34 22.95
N ALA A 128 13.48 17.63 23.22
CA ALA A 128 12.75 16.93 24.25
C ALA A 128 12.48 15.47 23.85
N PRO A 129 12.46 14.56 24.84
CA PRO A 129 11.98 13.21 24.62
C PRO A 129 10.53 13.20 24.13
N VAL A 130 10.24 12.35 23.15
CA VAL A 130 8.90 12.20 22.58
C VAL A 130 7.86 11.79 23.63
N GLU A 131 8.27 11.11 24.70
CA GLU A 131 7.43 10.75 25.84
C GLU A 131 6.64 11.95 26.42
N ARG A 132 7.17 13.17 26.32
CA ARG A 132 6.47 14.37 26.80
C ARG A 132 5.23 14.69 25.98
N CYS A 133 5.27 14.39 24.68
CA CYS A 133 4.18 14.67 23.74
C CYS A 133 3.27 13.46 23.57
N LEU A 134 3.83 12.25 23.67
CA LEU A 134 3.15 10.98 23.42
C LEU A 134 3.41 10.03 24.61
N PRO A 135 2.94 10.38 25.82
CA PRO A 135 3.24 9.62 27.02
C PRO A 135 2.71 8.19 26.92
N GLY A 136 3.57 7.22 27.23
CA GLY A 136 3.24 5.80 27.17
C GLY A 136 3.18 5.20 25.76
N LEU A 137 3.24 6.01 24.70
CA LEU A 137 3.07 5.50 23.33
C LEU A 137 4.29 4.71 22.85
N ILE A 138 5.49 5.19 23.18
CA ILE A 138 6.76 4.59 22.76
C ILE A 138 7.49 4.10 24.01
N ARG A 139 6.96 3.03 24.61
CA ARG A 139 7.55 2.38 25.79
C ARG A 139 7.64 0.89 25.51
N GLY A 140 8.85 0.34 25.53
CA GLY A 140 9.11 -1.08 25.33
C GLY A 140 9.83 -1.37 24.02
N HIS A 141 10.20 -2.62 23.81
CA HIS A 141 10.71 -3.23 22.59
C HIS A 141 12.14 -2.80 22.26
N GLY A 142 12.92 -2.53 23.30
CA GLY A 142 14.21 -1.86 23.16
C GLY A 142 14.09 -0.37 22.78
N TYR A 143 12.87 0.14 22.60
CA TYR A 143 12.58 1.54 22.35
C TYR A 143 12.11 2.22 23.63
N ASP A 144 12.64 3.42 23.88
CA ASP A 144 12.27 4.22 25.03
C ASP A 144 12.05 5.65 24.54
N GLY A 145 10.79 6.08 24.53
CA GLY A 145 10.37 7.42 24.18
C GLY A 145 10.95 8.50 25.10
N ARG A 146 11.54 8.12 26.25
CA ARG A 146 12.34 9.00 27.10
C ARG A 146 13.75 9.24 26.55
N ARG A 147 14.21 8.40 25.62
CA ARG A 147 15.53 8.47 24.95
C ARG A 147 15.43 8.94 23.50
N ILE A 148 14.27 8.76 22.86
CA ILE A 148 14.01 9.23 21.49
C ILE A 148 13.52 10.68 21.53
N THR A 149 14.17 11.57 20.80
CA THR A 149 13.76 12.98 20.70
C THR A 149 12.78 13.22 19.56
N VAL A 150 12.02 14.32 19.63
CA VAL A 150 11.17 14.76 18.51
C VAL A 150 11.99 14.97 17.24
N ARG A 151 13.22 15.50 17.35
CA ARG A 151 14.16 15.69 16.24
C ARG A 151 14.52 14.38 15.54
N GLN A 152 14.80 13.32 16.32
CA GLN A 152 15.13 12.01 15.76
C GLN A 152 13.96 11.42 14.96
N LEU A 153 12.72 11.66 15.36
CA LEU A 153 11.55 11.27 14.57
C LEU A 153 11.45 12.06 13.26
N LEU A 154 11.64 13.38 13.31
CA LEU A 154 11.64 14.22 12.09
C LEU A 154 12.78 13.89 11.12
N GLN A 155 13.88 13.32 11.62
CA GLN A 155 15.07 12.97 10.84
C GLN A 155 15.13 11.48 10.47
N HIS A 156 14.15 10.67 10.88
CA HIS A 156 14.17 9.21 10.68
C HIS A 156 15.42 8.54 11.30
N THR A 157 15.89 9.03 12.45
CA THR A 157 17.06 8.49 13.18
C THR A 157 16.69 7.95 14.57
N SER A 158 15.40 7.74 14.83
CA SER A 158 14.90 7.19 16.10
C SER A 158 15.20 5.70 16.30
N GLY A 159 15.51 4.98 15.21
CA GLY A 159 15.70 3.52 15.21
C GLY A 159 14.41 2.71 15.19
N LEU A 160 13.24 3.36 15.08
CA LEU A 160 11.95 2.67 14.92
C LEU A 160 11.88 1.95 13.56
N PRO A 161 11.36 0.71 13.49
CA PRO A 161 11.34 -0.10 12.27
C PRO A 161 10.32 0.42 11.23
N ASP A 162 10.55 0.09 9.95
CA ASP A 162 9.62 0.43 8.85
C ASP A 162 8.64 -0.71 8.60
N CYS A 163 7.35 -0.39 8.45
CA CYS A 163 6.32 -1.37 8.10
C CYS A 163 6.49 -1.98 6.70
N LEU A 164 7.30 -1.35 5.83
CA LEU A 164 7.64 -1.87 4.51
C LEU A 164 8.68 -3.01 4.56
N GLU A 165 9.29 -3.31 5.71
CA GLU A 165 10.29 -4.38 5.84
C GLU A 165 9.71 -5.78 5.55
N ALA A 166 8.40 -5.98 5.72
CA ALA A 166 7.74 -7.26 5.44
C ALA A 166 7.43 -7.50 3.95
N LEU A 167 7.61 -6.51 3.07
CA LEU A 167 7.09 -6.55 1.70
C LEU A 167 7.85 -7.56 0.80
N ILE A 168 9.18 -7.56 0.88
CA ILE A 168 10.03 -8.51 0.15
C ILE A 168 9.90 -9.94 0.70
N PRO A 169 9.97 -10.17 2.03
CA PRO A 169 9.65 -11.47 2.62
C PRO A 169 8.29 -12.02 2.20
N THR A 170 7.24 -11.19 2.16
CA THR A 170 5.89 -11.60 1.75
C THR A 170 5.85 -12.03 0.29
N LEU A 171 6.58 -11.34 -0.60
CA LEU A 171 6.69 -11.72 -2.00
C LEU A 171 7.33 -13.10 -2.17
N VAL A 172 8.43 -13.35 -1.45
CA VAL A 172 9.13 -14.63 -1.51
C VAL A 172 8.28 -15.75 -0.92
N LEU A 173 7.62 -15.49 0.23
CA LEU A 173 6.75 -16.47 0.86
C LEU A 173 5.62 -16.89 -0.10
N ASN A 174 4.96 -15.94 -0.77
CA ASN A 174 3.91 -16.27 -1.72
C ASN A 174 4.43 -17.10 -2.90
N GLY A 175 5.58 -16.74 -3.45
CA GLY A 175 6.19 -17.47 -4.57
C GLY A 175 6.71 -18.87 -4.23
N LEU A 176 7.11 -19.11 -2.98
CA LEU A 176 7.62 -20.41 -2.52
C LEU A 176 6.57 -21.27 -1.81
N SER A 177 5.41 -20.72 -1.48
CA SER A 177 4.37 -21.45 -0.72
C SER A 177 3.51 -22.43 -1.53
N GLN A 178 3.82 -22.61 -2.81
CA GLN A 178 3.07 -23.43 -3.75
C GLN A 178 4.03 -24.34 -4.51
N ASP A 179 4.00 -25.64 -4.20
CA ASP A 179 4.96 -26.62 -4.71
C ASP A 179 4.53 -27.19 -6.08
N LEU A 180 4.26 -26.26 -7.01
CA LEU A 180 3.83 -26.52 -8.38
C LEU A 180 4.85 -25.98 -9.38
N PRO A 181 5.18 -26.71 -10.46
CA PRO A 181 6.14 -26.24 -11.47
C PRO A 181 5.75 -24.89 -12.09
N SER A 182 4.45 -24.64 -12.29
CA SER A 182 3.93 -23.36 -12.79
C SER A 182 4.20 -22.22 -11.81
N ALA A 183 3.94 -22.43 -10.52
CA ALA A 183 4.19 -21.44 -9.48
C ALA A 183 5.68 -21.06 -9.37
N TYR A 184 6.58 -22.05 -9.46
CA TYR A 184 8.02 -21.76 -9.52
C TYR A 184 8.42 -21.00 -10.78
N GLY A 185 7.81 -21.33 -11.93
CA GLY A 185 8.01 -20.62 -13.19
C GLY A 185 7.61 -19.15 -13.10
N ASP A 186 6.41 -18.89 -12.58
CA ASP A 186 5.86 -17.55 -12.36
C ASP A 186 6.72 -16.76 -11.37
N PHE A 187 7.10 -17.37 -10.25
CA PHE A 187 7.98 -16.72 -9.27
C PHE A 187 9.35 -16.38 -9.86
N ALA A 188 9.98 -17.33 -10.55
CA ALA A 188 11.28 -17.10 -11.19
C ALA A 188 11.19 -16.00 -12.26
N GLN A 189 10.08 -15.92 -13.00
CA GLN A 189 9.82 -14.83 -13.93
C GLN A 189 9.69 -13.49 -13.20
N GLY A 190 8.89 -13.42 -12.14
CA GLY A 190 8.75 -12.21 -11.33
C GLY A 190 10.08 -11.72 -10.73
N VAL A 191 10.94 -12.63 -10.24
CA VAL A 191 12.27 -12.29 -9.73
C VAL A 191 13.16 -11.71 -10.84
N ARG A 192 13.14 -12.28 -12.06
CA ARG A 192 13.90 -11.73 -13.19
C ARG A 192 13.39 -10.34 -13.58
N GLU A 193 12.07 -10.14 -13.59
CA GLU A 193 11.42 -8.86 -13.86
C GLU A 193 11.84 -7.80 -12.84
N LEU A 194 11.77 -8.11 -11.54
CA LEU A 194 12.20 -7.21 -10.47
C LEU A 194 13.69 -6.90 -10.55
N ARG A 195 14.55 -7.88 -10.86
CA ARG A 195 16.00 -7.66 -10.99
C ARG A 195 16.33 -6.69 -12.13
N ARG A 196 15.65 -6.83 -13.28
CA ARG A 196 15.81 -5.92 -14.43
C ARG A 196 15.33 -4.51 -14.09
N ALA A 197 14.16 -4.40 -13.47
CA ALA A 197 13.62 -3.11 -13.01
C ALA A 197 14.56 -2.42 -12.00
N ALA A 198 15.13 -3.18 -11.06
CA ALA A 198 16.14 -2.67 -10.12
C ALA A 198 17.43 -2.19 -10.82
N GLY A 199 17.75 -2.74 -11.99
CA GLY A 199 18.81 -2.27 -12.88
C GLY A 199 18.45 -1.04 -13.72
N GLY A 200 17.23 -0.50 -13.58
CA GLY A 200 16.74 0.67 -14.32
C GLY A 200 16.12 0.35 -15.68
N GLU A 201 15.93 -0.93 -16.02
CA GLU A 201 15.28 -1.30 -17.27
C GLU A 201 13.75 -1.11 -17.17
N PRO A 202 13.08 -0.61 -18.23
CA PRO A 202 11.63 -0.64 -18.31
C PRO A 202 11.12 -2.08 -18.36
N VAL A 203 10.27 -2.46 -17.40
CA VAL A 203 9.68 -3.79 -17.30
C VAL A 203 8.17 -3.68 -17.25
N SER A 204 7.48 -4.48 -18.07
CA SER A 204 6.04 -4.73 -17.91
C SER A 204 5.88 -5.98 -17.05
N PRO A 205 5.25 -5.89 -15.86
CA PRO A 205 5.07 -7.06 -15.01
C PRO A 205 4.24 -8.15 -15.70
N SER A 206 4.64 -9.40 -15.52
CA SER A 206 3.81 -10.58 -15.83
C SER A 206 2.47 -10.53 -15.09
N PRO A 207 1.43 -11.25 -15.55
CA PRO A 207 0.14 -11.29 -14.85
C PRO A 207 0.26 -11.66 -13.37
N TRP A 208 1.12 -12.65 -13.06
CA TRP A 208 1.40 -13.06 -11.68
C TRP A 208 2.02 -11.92 -10.86
N LEU A 209 3.11 -11.30 -11.35
CA LEU A 209 3.77 -10.20 -10.64
C LEU A 209 2.85 -8.97 -10.52
N ALA A 210 2.07 -8.65 -11.57
CA ALA A 210 1.11 -7.57 -11.55
C ALA A 210 0.03 -7.79 -10.48
N GLY A 211 -0.53 -9.00 -10.40
CA GLY A 211 -1.51 -9.37 -9.38
C GLY A 211 -0.92 -9.27 -7.97
N LEU A 212 0.29 -9.79 -7.76
CA LEU A 212 0.97 -9.70 -6.47
C LEU A 212 1.26 -8.25 -6.06
N LEU A 213 1.72 -7.40 -6.98
CA LEU A 213 1.96 -5.98 -6.70
C LEU A 213 0.65 -5.23 -6.43
N GLN A 214 -0.45 -5.57 -7.13
CA GLN A 214 -1.77 -5.01 -6.83
C GLN A 214 -2.23 -5.40 -5.43
N PHE A 215 -2.08 -6.67 -5.06
CA PHE A 215 -2.38 -7.17 -3.71
C PHE A 215 -1.57 -6.44 -2.63
N LEU A 216 -0.25 -6.30 -2.83
CA LEU A 216 0.65 -5.73 -1.82
C LEU A 216 0.62 -4.19 -1.72
N LEU A 217 0.42 -3.50 -2.85
CA LEU A 217 0.63 -2.04 -2.94
C LEU A 217 -0.67 -1.25 -3.10
N THR A 218 -1.81 -1.92 -3.25
CA THR A 218 -3.11 -1.28 -3.47
C THR A 218 -4.19 -1.84 -2.55
N GLY A 219 -5.41 -1.30 -2.66
CA GLY A 219 -6.58 -1.81 -1.94
C GLY A 219 -7.37 -2.88 -2.69
N HIS A 220 -6.85 -3.46 -3.78
CA HIS A 220 -7.60 -4.35 -4.68
C HIS A 220 -8.30 -5.49 -3.94
N ASP A 221 -7.58 -6.19 -3.05
CA ASP A 221 -8.10 -7.32 -2.27
C ASP A 221 -8.45 -6.94 -0.82
N SER A 222 -8.60 -5.65 -0.55
CA SER A 222 -8.88 -5.16 0.81
C SER A 222 -10.18 -5.74 1.38
N ALA A 223 -11.19 -6.02 0.57
CA ALA A 223 -12.44 -6.63 1.02
C ALA A 223 -12.22 -8.05 1.58
N TYR A 224 -11.48 -8.88 0.83
CA TYR A 224 -11.12 -10.24 1.26
C TYR A 224 -10.25 -10.20 2.53
N GLY A 225 -9.17 -9.42 2.51
CA GLY A 225 -8.24 -9.30 3.64
C GLY A 225 -8.92 -8.75 4.90
N SER A 226 -9.86 -7.81 4.76
CA SER A 226 -10.61 -7.24 5.88
C SER A 226 -11.53 -8.27 6.53
N ALA A 227 -12.25 -9.06 5.72
CA ALA A 227 -13.13 -10.12 6.22
C ALA A 227 -12.31 -11.20 6.96
N GLN A 228 -11.21 -11.67 6.35
CA GLN A 228 -10.33 -12.66 6.97
C GLN A 228 -9.71 -12.12 8.27
N THR A 229 -9.23 -10.88 8.28
CA THR A 229 -8.68 -10.24 9.49
C THR A 229 -9.72 -10.16 10.59
N ALA A 230 -10.97 -9.78 10.28
CA ALA A 230 -12.03 -9.70 11.27
C ALA A 230 -12.35 -11.07 11.91
N ILE A 231 -12.30 -12.16 11.13
CA ILE A 231 -12.45 -13.54 11.63
C ILE A 231 -11.26 -13.89 12.53
N LEU A 232 -10.03 -13.78 12.04
CA LEU A 232 -8.82 -14.15 12.78
C LEU A 232 -8.70 -13.38 14.11
N CYS A 233 -8.97 -12.08 14.10
CA CYS A 233 -8.90 -11.25 15.30
C CYS A 233 -10.12 -11.42 16.22
N GLY A 234 -11.23 -11.92 15.69
CA GLY A 234 -12.46 -12.19 16.43
C GLY A 234 -12.49 -13.54 17.12
N ASP A 235 -11.81 -14.55 16.56
CA ASP A 235 -11.83 -15.94 17.03
C ASP A 235 -10.90 -16.21 18.21
N GLY A 236 -9.83 -15.41 18.35
CA GLY A 236 -8.80 -15.61 19.37
C GLY A 236 -8.30 -14.30 19.95
N THR A 237 -7.87 -14.33 21.22
CA THR A 237 -7.18 -13.19 21.83
C THR A 237 -5.73 -13.16 21.37
N ALA A 238 -5.39 -12.21 20.52
CA ALA A 238 -3.99 -11.90 20.22
C ALA A 238 -3.29 -11.23 21.44
N PRO A 239 -1.98 -11.44 21.63
CA PRO A 239 -1.21 -10.67 22.61
C PRO A 239 -1.41 -9.17 22.41
N ARG A 240 -1.78 -8.45 23.47
CA ARG A 240 -1.91 -6.99 23.42
C ARG A 240 -0.65 -6.25 23.76
N ASP A 241 0.22 -6.90 24.53
CA ASP A 241 1.53 -6.36 24.86
C ASP A 241 2.41 -6.49 23.63
N PRO A 242 2.75 -5.37 22.97
CA PRO A 242 3.45 -5.47 21.73
C PRO A 242 4.85 -6.12 21.95
N GLU A 243 5.42 -6.10 23.17
CA GLU A 243 6.73 -6.71 23.51
C GLU A 243 6.78 -8.20 23.19
N THR A 244 5.63 -8.86 23.16
CA THR A 244 5.51 -10.25 22.75
C THR A 244 6.01 -10.43 21.32
N TYR A 245 5.49 -9.64 20.38
CA TYR A 245 5.88 -9.69 18.97
C TYR A 245 7.35 -9.32 18.75
N TRP A 246 7.86 -8.31 19.45
CA TRP A 246 9.28 -7.96 19.35
C TRP A 246 10.20 -9.04 19.92
N ARG A 247 9.81 -9.66 21.03
CA ARG A 247 10.54 -10.79 21.59
C ARG A 247 10.56 -11.96 20.61
N ASP A 248 9.42 -12.27 20.01
CA ASP A 248 9.27 -13.37 19.04
C ASP A 248 10.11 -13.08 17.78
N LEU A 249 10.10 -11.84 17.27
CA LEU A 249 10.99 -11.39 16.18
C LEU A 249 12.48 -11.56 16.53
N ARG A 250 12.90 -11.21 17.75
CA ARG A 250 14.31 -11.35 18.17
C ARG A 250 14.70 -12.79 18.50
N GLN A 251 13.75 -13.62 18.90
CA GLN A 251 13.94 -15.02 19.21
C GLN A 251 13.77 -15.94 18.00
N ALA A 252 13.28 -15.40 16.87
CA ALA A 252 13.19 -16.11 15.62
C ALA A 252 14.53 -16.78 15.27
N ASP A 253 14.46 -18.04 14.85
CA ASP A 253 15.65 -18.81 14.46
C ASP A 253 16.47 -17.99 13.45
N PRO A 254 17.80 -17.97 13.55
CA PRO A 254 18.65 -17.31 12.55
C PRO A 254 18.33 -17.69 11.10
N ARG A 255 17.83 -18.90 10.85
CA ARG A 255 17.36 -19.38 9.54
C ARG A 255 16.08 -18.70 9.07
N ASP A 256 15.25 -18.22 9.99
CA ASP A 256 13.93 -17.65 9.72
C ASP A 256 13.94 -16.12 9.71
N ARG A 257 15.08 -15.46 10.00
CA ARG A 257 15.17 -13.99 10.12
C ARG A 257 14.60 -13.24 8.93
N PHE A 258 14.70 -13.80 7.73
CA PHE A 258 14.13 -13.18 6.54
C PHE A 258 12.59 -13.17 6.56
N PHE A 259 11.95 -14.21 7.08
CA PHE A 259 10.49 -14.32 7.17
C PHE A 259 9.92 -13.92 8.53
N ALA A 260 10.75 -13.74 9.54
CA ALA A 260 10.32 -13.39 10.89
C ALA A 260 9.41 -12.14 10.93
N PRO A 261 9.67 -11.06 10.16
CA PRO A 261 8.73 -9.93 10.07
C PRO A 261 7.34 -10.27 9.50
N VAL A 262 7.22 -11.34 8.71
CA VAL A 262 5.91 -11.77 8.18
C VAL A 262 5.13 -12.56 9.22
N THR A 263 5.83 -13.39 10.00
CA THR A 263 5.20 -14.37 10.89
C THR A 263 5.06 -13.90 12.34
N ASN A 264 5.94 -13.02 12.81
CA ASN A 264 6.01 -12.62 14.22
C ASN A 264 5.76 -11.13 14.45
N ASP A 265 5.56 -10.32 13.40
CA ASP A 265 5.31 -8.90 13.57
C ASP A 265 3.90 -8.62 14.11
N ILE A 266 3.75 -7.45 14.70
CA ILE A 266 2.49 -6.99 15.25
C ILE A 266 1.48 -6.80 14.12
N ASN A 267 0.30 -7.40 14.29
CA ASN A 267 -0.78 -7.34 13.31
C ASN A 267 -2.02 -6.63 13.90
N PRO A 268 -3.04 -6.29 13.09
CA PRO A 268 -4.23 -5.59 13.56
C PRO A 268 -4.96 -6.25 14.73
N CYS A 269 -4.80 -7.56 14.94
CA CYS A 269 -5.45 -8.27 16.03
C CYS A 269 -4.98 -7.83 17.41
N ALA A 270 -3.74 -7.32 17.55
CA ALA A 270 -3.24 -6.77 18.82
C ALA A 270 -4.07 -5.58 19.33
N PHE A 271 -4.74 -4.87 18.40
CA PHE A 271 -5.58 -3.71 18.68
C PHE A 271 -7.08 -4.02 18.62
N TRP A 272 -7.44 -5.27 18.36
CA TRP A 272 -8.83 -5.70 18.28
C TRP A 272 -9.43 -5.87 19.68
N GLY A 273 -10.74 -5.63 19.77
CA GLY A 273 -11.49 -5.91 20.99
C GLY A 273 -11.41 -7.40 21.35
N PRO A 274 -11.65 -7.79 22.62
CA PRO A 274 -11.72 -9.20 22.96
C PRO A 274 -12.80 -9.90 22.12
N PRO A 275 -12.64 -11.21 21.81
CA PRO A 275 -13.67 -12.02 21.16
C PRO A 275 -15.05 -11.76 21.79
N ARG A 276 -16.02 -11.37 20.97
CA ARG A 276 -17.40 -11.11 21.44
C ARG A 276 -18.12 -12.40 21.78
N GLU A 277 -17.80 -13.45 21.03
CA GLU A 277 -18.37 -14.78 21.21
C GLU A 277 -17.46 -15.59 22.12
N ARG A 278 -18.05 -16.52 22.87
CA ARG A 278 -17.27 -17.47 23.65
C ARG A 278 -16.64 -18.47 22.68
N PRO A 279 -15.36 -18.87 22.88
CA PRO A 279 -14.74 -19.88 22.05
C PRO A 279 -15.61 -21.14 21.94
N THR A 280 -15.83 -21.60 20.70
CA THR A 280 -16.52 -22.85 20.45
C THR A 280 -15.73 -24.00 21.06
N THR A 281 -16.33 -24.70 22.02
CA THR A 281 -15.70 -25.89 22.60
C THR A 281 -15.91 -27.06 21.67
N VAL A 282 -14.85 -27.46 20.97
CA VAL A 282 -14.85 -28.65 20.13
C VAL A 282 -14.59 -29.87 21.00
N ARG A 283 -15.53 -30.82 21.00
CA ARG A 283 -15.35 -32.07 21.75
C ARG A 283 -14.40 -32.98 20.99
N ALA A 284 -13.41 -33.54 21.69
CA ALA A 284 -12.39 -34.41 21.11
C ALA A 284 -12.92 -35.80 20.66
N ASP A 285 -14.21 -36.07 20.85
CA ASP A 285 -14.91 -37.29 20.43
C ASP A 285 -15.63 -37.15 19.08
N LEU A 286 -15.69 -35.95 18.51
CA LEU A 286 -16.29 -35.73 17.19
C LEU A 286 -15.37 -36.23 16.08
N PRO A 287 -15.89 -36.81 14.98
CA PRO A 287 -15.09 -37.11 13.81
C PRO A 287 -14.47 -35.84 13.22
N ALA A 288 -13.18 -35.87 12.90
CA ALA A 288 -12.52 -34.80 12.16
C ALA A 288 -11.46 -35.35 11.21
N LEU A 289 -11.50 -34.90 9.96
CA LEU A 289 -10.45 -35.20 8.98
C LEU A 289 -9.49 -34.01 8.92
N LEU A 290 -8.23 -34.26 9.27
CA LEU A 290 -7.15 -33.30 9.16
C LEU A 290 -6.35 -33.61 7.90
N VAL A 291 -5.95 -32.58 7.15
CA VAL A 291 -5.20 -32.72 5.90
C VAL A 291 -4.04 -31.74 5.94
N ASN A 292 -2.81 -32.23 5.81
CA ASN A 292 -1.63 -31.36 5.87
C ASN A 292 -0.49 -31.93 5.04
N ALA A 293 0.29 -31.05 4.39
CA ALA A 293 1.57 -31.45 3.80
C ALA A 293 2.70 -31.33 4.83
N THR A 294 3.73 -32.15 4.73
CA THR A 294 4.88 -32.11 5.65
C THR A 294 5.67 -30.80 5.54
N GLY A 295 5.66 -30.15 4.38
CA GLY A 295 6.35 -28.88 4.10
C GLY A 295 5.44 -27.65 4.06
N ASP A 296 4.18 -27.74 4.51
CA ASP A 296 3.25 -26.60 4.45
C ASP A 296 3.82 -25.38 5.22
N PRO A 297 4.12 -24.26 4.52
CA PRO A 297 4.80 -23.11 5.12
C PRO A 297 3.85 -22.13 5.82
N ARG A 298 2.53 -22.35 5.74
CA ARG A 298 1.51 -21.48 6.37
C ARG A 298 0.82 -22.18 7.54
N THR A 299 0.52 -23.47 7.39
CA THR A 299 -0.04 -24.33 8.44
C THR A 299 0.91 -25.48 8.70
N LEU A 300 1.89 -25.23 9.57
CA LEU A 300 2.98 -26.17 9.83
C LEU A 300 2.47 -27.56 10.22
N TYR A 301 3.06 -28.60 9.64
CA TYR A 301 2.70 -30.00 9.90
C TYR A 301 2.73 -30.36 11.40
N SER A 302 3.71 -29.83 12.15
CA SER A 302 3.79 -30.02 13.60
C SER A 302 2.60 -29.45 14.38
N GLY A 303 1.89 -28.47 13.81
CA GLY A 303 0.61 -27.98 14.30
C GLY A 303 -0.49 -29.03 14.12
N ALA A 304 -0.62 -29.59 12.92
CA ALA A 304 -1.58 -30.65 12.63
C ALA A 304 -1.36 -31.89 13.50
N GLU A 305 -0.12 -32.32 13.70
CA GLU A 305 0.20 -33.44 14.59
C GLU A 305 -0.21 -33.17 16.05
N ARG A 306 -0.05 -31.92 16.53
CA ARG A 306 -0.48 -31.54 17.88
C ARG A 306 -2.00 -31.58 18.02
N VAL A 307 -2.73 -31.07 17.02
CA VAL A 307 -4.20 -31.13 17.00
C VAL A 307 -4.65 -32.59 16.97
N HIS A 308 -4.07 -33.41 16.11
CA HIS A 308 -4.39 -34.83 15.99
C HIS A 308 -4.19 -35.59 17.32
N ARG A 309 -3.04 -35.41 17.97
CA ARG A 309 -2.76 -36.02 19.29
C ARG A 309 -3.76 -35.60 20.38
N GLY A 310 -4.25 -34.35 20.31
CA GLY A 310 -5.26 -33.82 21.23
C GLY A 310 -6.71 -34.23 20.90
N TRP A 311 -6.93 -34.86 19.74
CA TRP A 311 -8.26 -35.17 19.22
C TRP A 311 -8.34 -36.63 18.75
N PRO A 312 -8.59 -37.59 19.66
CA PRO A 312 -8.59 -39.03 19.34
C PRO A 312 -9.62 -39.45 18.28
N GLY A 313 -10.74 -38.74 18.16
CA GLY A 313 -11.74 -38.95 17.10
C GLY A 313 -11.29 -38.52 15.70
N SER A 314 -10.11 -37.92 15.55
CA SER A 314 -9.62 -37.42 14.26
C SER A 314 -8.83 -38.46 13.46
N ARG A 315 -8.68 -38.20 12.16
CA ARG A 315 -7.72 -38.87 11.27
C ARG A 315 -6.89 -37.84 10.53
N LEU A 316 -5.62 -38.12 10.37
CA LEU A 316 -4.68 -37.25 9.66
C LEU A 316 -4.33 -37.85 8.31
N ILE A 317 -4.54 -37.07 7.25
CA ILE A 317 -3.98 -37.31 5.92
C ILE A 317 -2.71 -36.48 5.81
N THR A 318 -1.58 -37.16 5.66
CA THR A 318 -0.26 -36.55 5.51
C THR A 318 0.19 -36.67 4.07
N LEU A 319 0.38 -35.54 3.40
CA LEU A 319 1.07 -35.48 2.11
C LEU A 319 2.57 -35.28 2.35
N HIS A 320 3.38 -36.28 1.99
CA HIS A 320 4.82 -36.25 2.20
C HIS A 320 5.55 -35.50 1.08
N ASP A 321 6.67 -34.86 1.46
CA ASP A 321 7.65 -34.24 0.56
C ASP A 321 7.08 -33.15 -0.37
N ALA A 322 6.08 -32.41 0.13
CA ALA A 322 5.45 -31.28 -0.56
C ALA A 322 5.49 -29.99 0.29
N ASP A 323 5.99 -28.91 -0.31
CA ASP A 323 6.01 -27.56 0.29
C ASP A 323 4.73 -26.78 -0.07
N GLN A 324 3.58 -27.38 0.17
CA GLN A 324 2.30 -26.90 -0.32
C GLN A 324 1.38 -26.48 0.83
N HIS A 325 0.86 -25.26 0.73
CA HIS A 325 -0.34 -24.86 1.47
C HIS A 325 -1.62 -25.10 0.66
N ALA A 326 -2.72 -25.45 1.33
CA ALA A 326 -3.99 -25.84 0.71
C ALA A 326 -3.83 -27.08 -0.19
N VAL A 327 -3.71 -28.26 0.43
CA VAL A 327 -3.44 -29.51 -0.30
C VAL A 327 -4.64 -29.97 -1.14
N PHE A 328 -5.82 -30.03 -0.53
CA PHE A 328 -7.03 -30.54 -1.16
C PHE A 328 -7.54 -29.61 -2.27
N GLY A 329 -7.79 -30.17 -3.47
CA GLY A 329 -8.38 -29.46 -4.60
C GLY A 329 -7.46 -28.46 -5.33
N ILE A 330 -6.24 -28.24 -4.84
CA ILE A 330 -5.25 -27.33 -5.45
C ILE A 330 -4.00 -28.11 -5.88
N PHE A 331 -3.46 -28.98 -5.00
CA PHE A 331 -2.22 -29.69 -5.30
C PHE A 331 -2.39 -30.82 -6.33
N GLY A 332 -3.58 -31.42 -6.40
CA GLY A 332 -3.90 -32.49 -7.36
C GLY A 332 -3.42 -33.88 -6.93
N SER A 333 -3.24 -34.13 -5.63
CA SER A 333 -2.92 -35.48 -5.15
C SER A 333 -4.17 -36.35 -5.11
N ALA A 334 -4.29 -37.31 -6.03
CA ALA A 334 -5.41 -38.25 -6.05
C ALA A 334 -5.59 -38.98 -4.70
N CYS A 335 -4.51 -39.35 -4.02
CA CYS A 335 -4.56 -39.97 -2.69
C CYS A 335 -5.27 -39.08 -1.66
N VAL A 336 -4.95 -37.78 -1.66
CA VAL A 336 -5.57 -36.81 -0.74
C VAL A 336 -7.00 -36.50 -1.19
N ASP A 337 -7.19 -36.17 -2.47
CA ASP A 337 -8.45 -35.72 -3.01
C ASP A 337 -9.52 -36.81 -2.94
N ASP A 338 -9.19 -38.06 -3.25
CA ASP A 338 -10.13 -39.19 -3.14
C ASP A 338 -10.55 -39.43 -1.68
N ALA A 339 -9.61 -39.35 -0.74
CA ALA A 339 -9.89 -39.56 0.68
C ALA A 339 -10.75 -38.44 1.26
N VAL A 340 -10.46 -37.18 0.93
CA VAL A 340 -11.28 -36.03 1.36
C VAL A 340 -12.66 -36.09 0.72
N ASN A 341 -12.77 -36.37 -0.57
CA ASN A 341 -14.06 -36.50 -1.25
C ASN A 341 -14.88 -37.66 -0.69
N ALA A 342 -14.26 -38.80 -0.37
CA ALA A 342 -14.96 -39.92 0.26
C ALA A 342 -15.52 -39.54 1.64
N TYR A 343 -14.74 -38.83 2.46
CA TYR A 343 -15.22 -38.31 3.74
C TYR A 343 -16.38 -37.33 3.56
N LEU A 344 -16.25 -36.33 2.68
CA LEU A 344 -17.30 -35.36 2.41
C LEU A 344 -18.59 -35.98 1.85
N ALA A 345 -18.48 -37.05 1.06
CA ALA A 345 -19.61 -37.74 0.46
C ALA A 345 -20.33 -38.70 1.44
N THR A 346 -19.62 -39.26 2.42
CA THR A 346 -20.13 -40.37 3.24
C THR A 346 -20.19 -40.07 4.73
N ASP A 347 -19.57 -38.98 5.19
CA ASP A 347 -19.35 -38.65 6.59
C ASP A 347 -18.58 -39.75 7.37
N ARG A 348 -17.77 -40.55 6.65
CA ARG A 348 -16.95 -41.62 7.23
C ARG A 348 -15.48 -41.32 7.10
N LEU A 349 -14.80 -41.30 8.24
CA LEU A 349 -13.34 -41.17 8.29
C LEU A 349 -12.65 -42.43 7.76
N PRO A 350 -11.42 -42.31 7.24
CA PRO A 350 -10.53 -43.44 7.02
C PRO A 350 -10.36 -44.27 8.31
N ALA A 351 -10.17 -45.59 8.16
CA ALA A 351 -10.00 -46.46 9.32
C ALA A 351 -8.74 -46.08 10.15
N VAL A 352 -7.69 -45.68 9.44
CA VAL A 352 -6.38 -45.27 9.96
C VAL A 352 -5.94 -43.97 9.30
N ASP A 353 -4.92 -43.31 9.87
CA ASP A 353 -4.27 -42.18 9.23
C ASP A 353 -3.73 -42.57 7.85
N LEU A 354 -3.73 -41.63 6.92
CA LEU A 354 -3.31 -41.87 5.54
C LEU A 354 -1.97 -41.18 5.29
N SER A 355 -1.03 -41.95 4.77
CA SER A 355 0.25 -41.44 4.27
C SER A 355 0.18 -41.40 2.75
N CYS A 356 0.08 -40.19 2.21
CA CYS A 356 0.03 -39.95 0.77
C CYS A 356 1.42 -39.54 0.26
N PRO A 357 1.94 -40.20 -0.78
CA PRO A 357 3.15 -39.72 -1.43
C PRO A 357 2.85 -38.40 -2.15
N ARG A 358 3.87 -37.57 -2.34
CA ARG A 358 3.79 -36.35 -3.16
C ARG A 358 3.07 -36.60 -4.49
N GLY A 359 3.37 -37.73 -5.15
CA GLY A 359 2.94 -37.99 -6.52
C GLY A 359 3.56 -36.98 -7.51
N ARG A 360 3.13 -37.03 -8.78
CA ARG A 360 3.33 -35.90 -9.70
C ARG A 360 2.06 -35.05 -9.67
N PRO A 361 2.14 -33.73 -9.43
CA PRO A 361 1.03 -32.84 -9.72
C PRO A 361 0.70 -32.82 -11.22
#